data_AF-A0AAX3RJ25-F1
#
_entry.id   AF-A0AAX3RJ25-F1
#
_cell.length_a   1.000
_cell.length_b   1.000
_cell.length_c   1.000
_cell.angle_alpha   90.00
_cell.angle_beta   90.00
_cell.angle_gamma   90.00
#
_symmetry.space_group_name_H-M   'P 1'
#
loop_
_entity.id
_entity.type
_entity.pdbx_description
1 polymer ?
#
loop_
_entity_poly.entity_id
_entity_poly.type
_entity_poly.pdbx_seq_one_letter_code
_entity_poly.pdbx_strand_id
1 'polypeptide(L)'
;MMAEYKLFKVGLDGCYDIIAAETAEQALAHQLSLVEPNHYSVDEVPEVSEIDTDTVEKFETESGGFEYMTFADYLADFKYEQPAIVCWFE
;
A
#
# COMPACT_ATOMS: atom_id res chain seq x y z
N MET A 1 -13.69 -16.89 -10.27
CA MET A 1 -13.69 -15.42 -10.26
C MET A 1 -12.41 -15.05 -9.54
N MET A 2 -11.47 -14.38 -10.22
CA MET A 2 -10.30 -13.82 -9.51
C MET A 2 -10.86 -12.74 -8.57
N ALA A 3 -10.42 -12.72 -7.31
CA ALA A 3 -10.82 -11.67 -6.40
C ALA A 3 -10.35 -10.32 -6.97
N GLU A 4 -11.27 -9.38 -7.11
CA GLU A 4 -10.92 -8.00 -7.46
C GLU A 4 -10.37 -7.33 -6.19
N TYR A 5 -9.10 -6.94 -6.23
CA TYR A 5 -8.48 -6.20 -5.15
C TYR A 5 -8.56 -4.69 -5.43
N LYS A 6 -8.41 -3.91 -4.36
CA LYS A 6 -8.27 -2.46 -4.36
C LYS A 6 -6.93 -2.10 -3.73
N LEU A 7 -6.50 -0.85 -3.93
CA LEU A 7 -5.33 -0.31 -3.30
C LEU A 7 -5.73 0.55 -2.11
N PHE A 8 -5.09 0.33 -0.98
CA PHE A 8 -5.28 1.11 0.23
C PHE A 8 -3.96 1.71 0.68
N LYS A 9 -3.95 3.03 0.88
CA LYS A 9 -2.92 3.73 1.61
C LYS A 9 -3.16 3.55 3.11
N VAL A 10 -2.17 3.01 3.82
CA VAL A 10 -2.21 2.77 5.27
C VAL A 10 -0.98 3.40 5.94
N GLY A 11 -1.17 4.38 6.82
CA GLY A 11 -0.05 5.02 7.51
C GLY A 11 -0.38 6.34 8.21
N LEU A 12 0.64 7.07 8.65
CA LEU A 12 0.55 8.34 9.38
C LEU A 12 1.69 9.28 8.99
N ASP A 13 1.47 10.59 9.14
CA ASP A 13 2.52 11.62 9.07
C ASP A 13 3.38 11.61 7.81
N GLY A 14 2.81 11.16 6.68
CA GLY A 14 3.51 11.08 5.40
C GLY A 14 4.25 9.76 5.16
N CYS A 15 4.38 8.91 6.17
CA CYS A 15 4.90 7.54 6.05
C CYS A 15 3.74 6.55 5.89
N TYR A 16 3.70 5.83 4.77
CA TYR A 16 2.58 4.93 4.49
C TYR A 16 2.93 3.78 3.56
N ASP A 17 2.25 2.66 3.78
CA ASP A 17 2.22 1.51 2.88
C ASP A 17 1.07 1.63 1.89
N ILE A 18 1.30 1.15 0.68
CA ILE A 18 0.25 0.86 -0.29
C ILE A 18 0.01 -0.64 -0.27
N ILE A 19 -1.22 -1.04 0.05
CA ILE A 19 -1.61 -2.42 0.27
C ILE A 19 -2.71 -2.82 -0.70
N ALA A 20 -2.46 -3.88 -1.46
CA ALA A 20 -3.51 -4.54 -2.24
C ALA A 20 -4.35 -5.41 -1.30
N ALA A 21 -5.66 -5.18 -1.22
CA ALA A 21 -6.59 -5.97 -0.40
C ALA A 21 -8.03 -5.88 -0.94
N GLU A 22 -8.96 -6.72 -0.48
CA GLU A 22 -10.38 -6.60 -0.88
C GLU A 22 -11.11 -5.51 -0.08
N THR A 23 -10.68 -5.25 1.16
CA THR A 23 -11.29 -4.24 2.04
C THR A 23 -10.25 -3.45 2.83
N ALA A 24 -10.64 -2.27 3.31
CA ALA A 24 -9.82 -1.43 4.16
C ALA A 24 -9.41 -2.15 5.47
N GLU A 25 -10.31 -2.95 6.04
CA GLU A 25 -10.05 -3.73 7.25
C GLU A 25 -9.00 -4.82 6.99
N GLN A 26 -9.04 -5.48 5.82
CA GLN A 26 -8.01 -6.44 5.43
C GLN A 26 -6.66 -5.76 5.25
N ALA A 27 -6.62 -4.58 4.61
CA ALA A 27 -5.39 -3.82 4.42
C ALA A 27 -4.77 -3.41 5.76
N LEU A 28 -5.57 -2.85 6.67
CA LEU A 28 -5.13 -2.48 8.01
C LEU A 28 -4.66 -3.68 8.81
N ALA A 29 -5.43 -4.77 8.84
CA ALA A 29 -5.06 -5.98 9.57
C ALA A 29 -3.77 -6.60 9.01
N HIS A 30 -3.57 -6.55 7.70
CA HIS A 30 -2.34 -7.01 7.07
C HIS A 30 -1.13 -6.18 7.51
N GLN A 31 -1.21 -4.84 7.46
CA GLN A 31 -0.13 -3.98 7.95
C GLN A 31 0.21 -4.27 9.42
N LEU A 32 -0.80 -4.28 10.29
CA LEU A 32 -0.63 -4.52 11.73
C LEU A 32 -0.04 -5.89 12.05
N SER A 33 -0.15 -6.86 11.13
CA SER A 33 0.48 -8.18 11.26
C SER A 33 1.98 -8.20 10.92
N LEU A 34 2.47 -7.19 10.18
CA LEU A 34 3.84 -7.10 9.69
C LEU A 34 4.71 -6.13 10.50
N VAL A 35 4.12 -5.06 11.02
CA VAL A 35 4.84 -4.06 11.80
C VAL A 35 5.10 -4.54 13.23
N GLU A 36 6.14 -3.99 13.87
CA GLU A 36 6.44 -4.29 15.26
C GLU A 36 5.33 -3.77 16.21
N PRO A 37 5.09 -4.40 17.38
CA PRO A 37 4.03 -4.00 18.31
C PRO A 37 4.05 -2.54 18.79
N ASN A 38 5.19 -1.84 18.65
CA ASN A 38 5.38 -0.45 19.05
C ASN A 38 5.62 0.48 17.85
N HIS A 39 5.26 0.02 16.64
CA HIS A 39 5.42 0.83 15.43
C HIS A 39 4.56 2.11 15.47
N TYR A 40 3.36 2.01 16.05
CA TYR A 40 2.51 3.15 16.38
C TYR A 40 2.52 3.43 17.88
N SER A 41 2.40 4.70 18.27
CA SER A 41 2.18 5.06 19.67
C SER A 41 0.83 4.49 20.15
N VAL A 42 0.65 4.33 21.46
CA VAL A 42 -0.55 3.72 22.06
C VAL A 42 -1.87 4.43 21.66
N ASP A 43 -1.79 5.73 21.35
CA ASP A 43 -2.93 6.56 20.96
C ASP A 43 -3.00 6.83 19.44
N GLU A 44 -2.11 6.21 18.65
CA GLU A 44 -2.04 6.37 17.20
C GLU A 44 -2.66 5.15 16.49
N VAL A 45 -3.59 5.43 15.58
CA VAL A 45 -4.16 4.43 14.68
C VAL A 45 -3.88 4.90 13.27
N PRO A 46 -3.27 4.08 12.39
CA PRO A 46 -2.98 4.50 11.03
C PRO A 46 -4.24 4.86 10.26
N GLU A 47 -4.13 5.91 9.45
CA GLU A 47 -5.18 6.27 8.51
C GLU A 47 -5.24 5.25 7.39
N VAL A 48 -6.45 4.87 6.98
CA VAL A 48 -6.69 3.95 5.87
C VAL A 48 -7.56 4.65 4.84
N SER A 49 -7.09 4.74 3.61
CA SER A 49 -7.85 5.32 2.50
C SER A 49 -7.66 4.51 1.21
N GLU A 50 -8.74 4.32 0.46
CA GLU A 50 -8.68 3.71 -0.87
C GLU A 50 -8.07 4.70 -1.86
N ILE A 51 -7.21 4.20 -2.75
CA ILE A 51 -6.61 4.99 -3.83
C ILE A 51 -6.92 4.36 -5.19
N ASP A 52 -7.05 5.22 -6.20
CA ASP A 52 -7.30 4.79 -7.57
C ASP A 52 -6.01 4.30 -8.23
N THR A 53 -6.10 3.27 -9.07
CA THR A 53 -4.97 2.75 -9.84
C THR A 53 -4.39 3.77 -10.83
N ASP A 54 -5.19 4.77 -11.24
CA ASP A 54 -4.77 5.88 -12.09
C ASP A 54 -4.02 6.98 -11.30
N THR A 55 -3.89 6.86 -9.98
CA THR A 55 -3.11 7.79 -9.15
C THR A 55 -1.64 7.73 -9.55
N VAL A 56 -1.06 8.89 -9.85
CA VAL A 56 0.36 9.04 -10.20
C VAL A 56 1.19 9.29 -8.95
N GLU A 57 2.21 8.48 -8.75
CA GLU A 57 3.19 8.64 -7.67
C GLU A 57 4.62 8.55 -8.18
N LYS A 58 5.57 8.93 -7.32
CA LYS A 58 7.00 8.89 -7.60
C LYS A 58 7.60 7.58 -7.07
N PHE A 59 7.90 6.64 -7.96
CA PHE A 59 8.45 5.33 -7.61
C PHE A 59 9.97 5.27 -7.81
N GLU A 60 10.66 4.54 -6.95
CA GLU A 60 12.06 4.18 -7.16
C GLU A 60 12.16 3.09 -8.23
N THR A 61 13.13 3.25 -9.13
CA THR A 61 13.41 2.31 -10.23
C THR A 61 14.57 1.38 -9.84
N GLU A 62 14.68 0.23 -10.51
CA GLU A 62 15.81 -0.71 -10.30
C GLU A 62 17.19 -0.07 -10.52
N SER A 63 17.25 1.04 -11.27
CA SER A 63 18.46 1.80 -11.51
C SER A 63 18.86 2.78 -10.38
N GLY A 64 18.05 2.86 -9.31
CA GLY A 64 18.20 3.84 -8.22
C GLY A 64 17.76 5.26 -8.58
N GLY A 65 17.14 5.44 -9.76
CA GLY A 65 16.47 6.68 -10.16
C GLY A 65 15.00 6.68 -9.72
N PHE A 66 14.31 7.81 -9.93
CA PHE A 66 12.88 7.92 -9.67
C PHE A 66 12.11 8.25 -10.93
N GLU A 67 10.94 7.65 -11.09
CA GLU A 67 10.01 7.92 -12.18
C GLU A 67 8.59 8.19 -11.66
N TYR A 68 7.87 9.05 -12.36
CA TYR A 68 6.45 9.28 -12.11
C TYR A 68 5.64 8.36 -13.02
N MET A 69 4.83 7.50 -12.44
CA MET A 69 3.93 6.60 -13.17
C MET A 69 2.66 6.31 -12.35
N THR A 70 1.66 5.71 -12.97
CA THR A 70 0.44 5.30 -12.26
C THR A 70 0.68 4.02 -11.48
N PHE A 71 -0.15 3.72 -10.47
CA PHE A 71 -0.15 2.40 -9.84
C PHE A 71 -0.52 1.29 -10.82
N ALA A 72 -1.37 1.56 -11.81
CA ALA A 72 -1.68 0.61 -12.86
C ALA A 72 -0.43 0.20 -13.65
N ASP A 73 0.41 1.17 -14.01
CA ASP A 73 1.68 0.91 -14.72
C ASP A 73 2.69 0.19 -13.81
N TYR A 74 2.82 0.63 -12.56
CA TYR A 74 3.74 0.04 -11.58
C TYR A 74 3.39 -1.42 -11.25
N LEU A 75 2.09 -1.74 -11.18
CA LEU A 75 1.58 -3.06 -10.81
C LEU A 75 1.18 -3.93 -12.01
N ALA A 76 1.63 -3.60 -13.22
CA ALA A 76 1.23 -4.29 -14.45
C ALA A 76 1.42 -5.82 -14.40
N ASP A 77 2.48 -6.29 -13.72
CA ASP A 77 2.80 -7.71 -13.55
C ASP A 77 2.35 -8.30 -12.20
N PHE A 78 1.75 -7.49 -11.32
CA PHE A 78 1.29 -7.93 -10.01
C PHE A 78 0.09 -8.87 -10.12
N LYS A 79 0.14 -9.98 -9.38
CA LYS A 79 -0.95 -10.96 -9.28
C LYS A 79 -1.42 -11.04 -7.85
N TYR A 80 -2.67 -10.65 -7.64
CA TYR A 80 -3.27 -10.71 -6.33
C TYR A 80 -3.67 -12.15 -5.96
N GLU A 81 -3.13 -12.65 -4.85
CA GLU A 81 -3.50 -13.93 -4.24
C GLU A 81 -4.04 -13.76 -2.81
N GLN A 82 -3.53 -12.77 -2.07
CA GLN A 82 -3.90 -12.40 -0.71
C GLN A 82 -3.43 -10.96 -0.42
N PRO A 83 -3.85 -10.33 0.69
CA PRO A 83 -3.37 -9.01 1.05
C PRO A 83 -1.84 -8.90 1.03
N ALA A 84 -1.32 -7.84 0.42
CA ALA A 84 0.12 -7.65 0.22
C ALA A 84 0.49 -6.16 0.19
N ILE A 85 1.59 -5.80 0.86
CA ILE A 85 2.25 -4.51 0.65
C ILE A 85 2.86 -4.52 -0.75
N VAL A 86 2.47 -3.56 -1.59
CA VAL A 86 2.97 -3.43 -2.97
C VAL A 86 3.98 -2.29 -3.13
N CYS A 87 3.95 -1.29 -2.25
CA CYS A 87 4.92 -0.20 -2.20
C CYS A 87 4.84 0.49 -0.82
N TRP A 88 5.88 1.21 -0.40
CA TRP A 88 5.87 2.05 0.79
C TRP A 88 6.54 3.40 0.51
N PHE A 89 6.18 4.41 1.29
CA PHE A 89 6.69 5.78 1.19
C PHE A 89 7.14 6.26 2.58
N GLU A 90 8.29 6.93 2.64
CA GLU A 90 8.93 7.51 3.83
C GLU A 90 9.29 8.99 3.61
#